data_AF-A0A6A3CEM8-F1
#
_entry.id   AF-A0A6A3CEM8-F1
#
_cell.length_a   1.000
_cell.length_b   1.000
_cell.length_c   1.000
_cell.angle_alpha   90.00
_cell.angle_beta   90.00
_cell.angle_gamma   90.00
#
_symmetry.space_group_name_H-M   'P 1'
#
loop_
_entity.id
_entity.type
_entity.pdbx_description
1 polymer ?
#
loop_
_entity_poly.entity_id
_entity_poly.type
_entity_poly.pdbx_seq_one_letter_code
_entity_poly.pdbx_strand_id
1 'polypeptide(L)'
;MPGPTLARQLKLYVQNMHDQGILDHHYEHMRSLQNEANPQFVNDVLSMLYRDAPEYIARITALLHSENVDHALVKDVAHQLKGSASRCLGMLERVKREFNTLQECFSNITQMERDVANNEARRRRNARRQT
;
A
#
# COMPACT_ATOMS: atom_id res chain seq x y z
N MET A 1 0.37 -34.60 -18.82
CA MET A 1 -0.46 -33.56 -18.15
C MET A 1 0.38 -32.29 -18.08
N PRO A 2 0.00 -31.18 -18.72
CA PRO A 2 0.69 -29.92 -18.50
C PRO A 2 0.53 -29.55 -17.02
N GLY A 3 1.66 -29.22 -16.36
CA GLY A 3 1.67 -28.82 -14.97
C GLY A 3 0.80 -27.59 -14.72
N PRO A 4 0.43 -27.30 -13.45
CA PRO A 4 -0.31 -26.10 -13.13
C PRO A 4 0.42 -24.85 -13.65
N THR A 5 -0.33 -23.92 -14.26
CA THR A 5 0.22 -22.65 -14.71
C THR A 5 0.88 -21.89 -13.54
N LEU A 6 1.84 -21.00 -13.83
CA LEU A 6 2.51 -20.21 -12.80
C LEU A 6 1.51 -19.44 -11.91
N ALA A 7 0.43 -18.93 -12.49
CA ALA A 7 -0.65 -18.26 -11.75
C ALA A 7 -1.35 -19.21 -10.76
N ARG A 8 -1.58 -20.47 -11.16
CA ARG A 8 -2.18 -21.49 -10.28
C ARG A 8 -1.21 -21.91 -9.17
N GLN A 9 0.08 -22.05 -9.47
CA GLN A 9 1.10 -22.33 -8.46
C GLN A 9 1.19 -21.22 -7.41
N LEU A 10 1.21 -19.95 -7.85
CA LEU A 10 1.21 -18.80 -6.96
C LEU A 10 -0.03 -18.77 -6.05
N LYS A 11 -1.22 -19.03 -6.62
CA LYS A 11 -2.46 -19.07 -5.83
C LYS A 11 -2.42 -20.16 -4.75
N LEU A 12 -1.96 -21.36 -5.09
CA LEU A 12 -1.84 -22.47 -4.14
C LEU A 12 -0.81 -22.18 -3.04
N TYR A 13 0.32 -21.55 -3.41
CA TYR A 13 1.35 -21.16 -2.45
C TYR A 13 0.81 -20.14 -1.43
N VAL A 14 0.14 -19.09 -1.91
CA VAL A 14 -0.47 -18.07 -1.04
C VAL A 14 -1.51 -18.68 -0.11
N GLN A 15 -2.37 -19.57 -0.62
CA GLN A 15 -3.35 -20.29 0.20
C GLN A 15 -2.67 -21.09 1.32
N ASN A 16 -1.61 -21.85 0.99
CA ASN A 16 -0.88 -22.63 1.98
C ASN A 16 -0.25 -21.74 3.07
N MET A 17 0.25 -20.56 2.72
CA MET A 17 0.77 -19.60 3.70
C MET A 17 -0.33 -19.04 4.63
N HIS A 18 -1.56 -18.87 4.13
CA HIS A 18 -2.71 -18.52 4.98
C HIS A 18 -3.10 -19.67 5.90
N ASP A 19 -3.16 -20.90 5.38
CA ASP A 19 -3.53 -22.09 6.17
C ASP A 19 -2.53 -22.35 7.32
N GLN A 20 -1.26 -21.99 7.12
CA GLN A 20 -0.21 -22.04 8.15
C GLN A 20 -0.23 -20.84 9.12
N GLY A 21 -1.09 -19.85 8.90
CA GLY A 21 -1.16 -18.62 9.71
C GLY A 21 0.02 -17.66 9.51
N ILE A 22 0.84 -17.87 8.47
CA ILE A 22 1.97 -16.99 8.13
C ILE A 22 1.44 -15.67 7.53
N LEU A 23 0.40 -15.76 6.71
CA LEU A 23 -0.30 -14.60 6.15
C LEU A 23 -1.65 -14.44 6.85
N ASP A 24 -1.97 -13.22 7.26
CA ASP A 24 -3.25 -12.85 7.84
C ASP A 24 -4.06 -11.95 6.88
N HIS A 25 -5.22 -11.49 7.35
CA HIS A 25 -6.10 -10.59 6.59
C HIS A 25 -5.42 -9.27 6.14
N HIS A 26 -4.33 -8.83 6.77
CA HIS A 26 -3.62 -7.63 6.33
C HIS A 26 -2.89 -7.86 5.00
N TYR A 27 -2.46 -9.11 4.71
CA TYR A 27 -1.88 -9.45 3.42
C TYR A 27 -2.90 -9.31 2.28
N GLU A 28 -4.14 -9.76 2.49
CA GLU A 28 -5.20 -9.58 1.51
C GLU A 28 -5.53 -8.11 1.29
N HIS A 29 -5.55 -7.32 2.37
CA HIS A 29 -5.72 -5.87 2.26
C HIS A 29 -4.59 -5.24 1.43
N MET A 30 -3.32 -5.51 1.77
CA MET A 30 -2.17 -5.07 0.96
C MET A 30 -2.30 -5.42 -0.51
N ARG A 31 -2.76 -6.65 -0.80
CA ARG A 31 -2.88 -7.12 -2.18
C ARG A 31 -4.03 -6.46 -2.93
N SER A 32 -5.14 -6.14 -2.26
CA SER A 32 -6.25 -5.38 -2.85
C SER A 32 -5.85 -3.94 -3.25
N LEU A 33 -4.78 -3.43 -2.65
CA LEU A 33 -4.27 -2.08 -2.88
C LEU A 33 -3.27 -2.01 -4.03
N GLN A 34 -2.80 -3.15 -4.53
CA GLN A 34 -1.95 -3.25 -5.70
C GLN A 34 -2.79 -3.22 -7.00
N ASN A 35 -2.37 -2.42 -7.96
CA ASN A 35 -2.98 -2.29 -9.28
C ASN A 35 -1.91 -1.95 -10.34
N GLU A 36 -2.33 -1.74 -11.60
CA GLU A 36 -1.42 -1.45 -12.72
C GLU A 36 -0.61 -0.15 -12.55
N ALA A 37 -1.12 0.82 -11.78
CA ALA A 37 -0.43 2.08 -11.50
C ALA A 37 0.61 1.95 -10.36
N ASN A 38 0.51 0.92 -9.50
CA ASN A 38 1.44 0.68 -8.39
C ASN A 38 1.82 -0.81 -8.24
N PRO A 39 2.39 -1.45 -9.29
CA PRO A 39 2.63 -2.89 -9.30
C PRO A 39 3.64 -3.37 -8.25
N GLN A 40 4.44 -2.48 -7.64
CA GLN A 40 5.43 -2.84 -6.62
C GLN A 40 4.95 -2.60 -5.18
N PHE A 41 3.71 -2.14 -4.97
CA PHE A 41 3.19 -1.75 -3.66
C PHE A 41 3.46 -2.77 -2.54
N VAL A 42 3.14 -4.04 -2.78
CA VAL A 42 3.34 -5.12 -1.80
C VAL A 42 4.83 -5.28 -1.45
N ASN A 43 5.71 -5.18 -2.43
CA ASN A 43 7.16 -5.28 -2.24
C ASN A 43 7.72 -4.07 -1.48
N ASP A 44 7.19 -2.87 -1.73
CA ASP A 44 7.63 -1.66 -1.04
C ASP A 44 7.26 -1.72 0.46
N VAL A 45 6.05 -2.18 0.79
CA VAL A 45 5.63 -2.41 2.17
C VAL A 45 6.51 -3.46 2.86
N LEU A 46 6.74 -4.59 2.18
CA LEU A 46 7.61 -5.65 2.72
C LEU A 46 9.04 -5.18 2.90
N SER A 47 9.58 -4.36 1.98
CA SER A 47 10.94 -3.82 2.08
C SER A 47 11.11 -2.89 3.28
N MET A 48 10.11 -2.05 3.58
CA MET A 48 10.10 -1.24 4.80
C MET A 48 10.07 -2.12 6.06
N LEU A 49 9.26 -3.18 6.05
CA LEU A 49 9.21 -4.13 7.16
C LEU A 49 10.54 -4.86 7.35
N TYR A 50 11.16 -5.35 6.26
CA TYR A 50 12.45 -6.05 6.32
C TYR A 50 13.61 -5.15 6.75
N ARG A 51 13.49 -3.83 6.58
CA ARG A 51 14.46 -2.87 7.08
C ARG A 51 14.42 -2.74 8.60
N ASP A 52 13.23 -2.69 9.17
CA ASP A 52 13.04 -2.41 10.60
C ASP A 52 13.02 -3.70 11.45
N ALA A 53 12.53 -4.81 10.90
CA ALA A 53 12.37 -6.08 11.62
C ALA A 53 13.65 -6.65 12.26
N PRO A 54 14.85 -6.59 11.62
CA PRO A 54 16.07 -7.14 12.20
C PRO A 54 16.44 -6.52 13.55
N GLU A 55 16.19 -5.22 13.76
CA GLU A 55 16.47 -4.55 15.03
C GLU A 55 15.58 -5.09 16.16
N TYR A 56 14.28 -5.23 15.89
CA TYR A 56 13.35 -5.81 16.86
C TYR A 56 13.66 -7.29 17.14
N ILE A 57 14.02 -8.07 16.11
CA ILE A 57 14.41 -9.48 16.27
C ILE A 57 15.68 -9.59 17.10
N ALA A 58 16.69 -8.76 16.85
CA ALA A 58 17.92 -8.74 17.64
C ALA A 58 17.64 -8.40 19.10
N ARG A 59 16.76 -7.43 19.36
CA ARG A 59 16.35 -7.04 20.72
C ARG A 59 15.57 -8.14 21.44
N ILE A 60 14.61 -8.79 20.77
CA ILE A 60 13.88 -9.95 21.32
C ILE A 60 14.87 -11.08 21.63
N THR A 61 15.78 -11.36 20.70
CA THR A 61 16.80 -12.40 20.87
C THR A 61 17.67 -12.10 22.09
N ALA A 62 18.16 -10.86 22.24
CA ALA A 62 18.96 -10.47 23.40
C ALA A 62 18.20 -10.63 24.73
N LEU A 63 16.91 -10.25 24.76
CA LEU A 63 16.06 -10.40 25.95
C LEU A 63 15.80 -11.87 26.31
N LEU A 64 15.71 -12.76 25.33
CA LEU A 64 15.51 -14.19 25.57
C LEU A 64 16.80 -14.90 26.03
N HIS A 65 17.97 -14.31 25.78
CA HIS A 65 19.26 -14.85 26.23
C HIS A 65 19.68 -14.31 27.61
N SER A 66 18.88 -13.46 28.26
CA SER A 66 19.20 -12.97 29.60
C SER A 66 19.00 -14.07 30.65
N GLU A 67 19.82 -14.07 31.69
CA GLU A 67 19.77 -15.05 32.80
C GLU A 67 18.41 -15.02 33.53
N ASN A 68 17.79 -13.84 33.62
CA ASN A 68 16.41 -13.65 34.05
C ASN A 68 15.61 -13.04 32.90
N VAL A 69 14.76 -13.82 32.24
CA VAL A 69 13.97 -13.37 31.09
C VAL A 69 12.78 -12.55 31.56
N ASP A 70 12.70 -11.29 31.15
CA ASP A 70 11.49 -10.47 31.33
C ASP A 70 10.51 -10.74 30.18
N HIS A 71 9.58 -11.67 30.41
CA HIS A 71 8.56 -12.05 29.43
C HIS A 71 7.59 -10.91 29.09
N ALA A 72 7.38 -9.94 29.99
CA ALA A 72 6.53 -8.79 29.70
C ALA A 72 7.21 -7.88 28.69
N LEU A 73 8.50 -7.60 28.90
CA LEU A 73 9.29 -6.80 27.97
C LEU A 73 9.46 -7.49 26.61
N VAL A 74 9.69 -8.81 26.57
CA VAL A 74 9.74 -9.59 25.31
C VAL A 74 8.42 -9.45 24.55
N LYS A 75 7.28 -9.60 25.25
CA LYS A 75 5.95 -9.44 24.67
C LYS A 75 5.75 -8.03 24.10
N ASP A 76 6.17 -7.00 24.82
CA ASP A 76 6.03 -5.61 24.39
C ASP A 76 6.86 -5.31 23.13
N VAL A 77 8.11 -5.77 23.07
CA VAL A 77 8.96 -5.60 21.88
C VAL A 77 8.41 -6.38 20.69
N ALA A 78 7.90 -7.61 20.89
CA ALA A 78 7.22 -8.36 19.84
C ALA A 78 5.93 -7.66 19.37
N HIS A 79 5.20 -7.02 20.28
CA HIS A 79 4.03 -6.22 19.94
C HIS A 79 4.39 -4.96 19.14
N GLN A 80 5.52 -4.31 19.46
CA GLN A 80 6.04 -3.17 18.69
C GLN A 80 6.43 -3.57 17.27
N LEU A 81 7.07 -4.73 17.09
CA LEU A 81 7.37 -5.30 15.77
C LEU A 81 6.08 -5.58 14.98
N LYS A 82 5.07 -6.19 15.60
CA LYS A 82 3.77 -6.39 14.95
C LYS A 82 3.13 -5.05 14.57
N GLY A 83 3.16 -4.09 15.49
CA GLY A 83 2.59 -2.77 15.30
C GLY A 83 3.32 -1.94 14.24
N SER A 84 4.62 -2.14 14.01
CA SER A 84 5.34 -1.44 12.95
C SER A 84 4.85 -1.85 11.57
N ALA A 85 4.62 -3.15 11.34
CA ALA A 85 4.03 -3.65 10.10
C ALA A 85 2.65 -3.01 9.81
N SER A 86 1.75 -3.01 10.81
CA SER A 86 0.40 -2.41 10.66
C SER A 86 0.45 -0.90 10.44
N ARG A 87 1.36 -0.17 11.12
CA ARG A 87 1.54 1.28 10.93
C ARG A 87 2.08 1.61 9.53
N CYS A 88 3.06 0.86 9.04
CA CYS A 88 3.60 1.05 7.69
C CYS A 88 2.50 0.92 6.63
N LEU A 89 1.67 -0.12 6.74
CA LEU A 89 0.52 -0.31 5.85
C LEU A 89 -0.47 0.86 5.94
N GLY A 90 -0.85 1.27 7.15
CA GLY A 90 -1.78 2.38 7.35
C GLY A 90 -1.26 3.73 6.82
N MET A 91 0.04 4.01 6.97
CA MET A 91 0.65 5.22 6.42
C MET A 91 0.63 5.23 4.90
N LEU A 92 0.96 4.10 4.27
CA LEU A 92 0.99 4.00 2.82
C LEU A 92 -0.42 4.18 2.22
N GLU A 93 -1.45 3.65 2.88
CA GLU A 93 -2.84 3.87 2.50
C GLU A 93 -3.27 5.33 2.54
N ARG A 94 -2.81 6.07 3.55
CA ARG A 94 -3.08 7.51 3.64
C ARG A 94 -2.40 8.26 2.50
N VAL A 95 -1.12 7.98 2.22
CA VAL A 95 -0.38 8.61 1.12
C VAL A 95 -1.07 8.33 -0.22
N LYS A 96 -1.48 7.08 -0.46
CA LYS A 96 -2.19 6.70 -1.68
C LYS A 96 -3.52 7.46 -1.84
N ARG A 97 -4.27 7.61 -0.75
CA ARG A 97 -5.52 8.39 -0.75
C ARG A 97 -5.26 9.85 -1.13
N GLU A 98 -4.30 10.50 -0.48
CA GLU A 98 -3.95 11.90 -0.77
C GLU A 98 -3.48 12.08 -2.22
N PHE A 99 -2.70 11.14 -2.74
CA PHE A 99 -2.28 11.15 -4.14
C PHE A 99 -3.48 11.06 -5.10
N ASN A 100 -4.44 10.16 -4.83
CA ASN A 100 -5.64 10.04 -5.66
C ASN A 100 -6.49 11.32 -5.62
N THR A 101 -6.66 11.93 -4.44
CA THR A 101 -7.34 13.23 -4.30
C THR A 101 -6.65 14.31 -5.13
N LEU A 102 -5.31 14.35 -5.11
CA LEU A 102 -4.55 15.29 -5.90
C LEU A 102 -4.72 15.07 -7.41
N GLN A 103 -4.74 13.81 -7.84
CA GLN A 103 -4.99 13.44 -9.24
C GLN A 103 -6.39 13.89 -9.70
N GLU A 104 -7.41 13.72 -8.86
CA GLU A 104 -8.77 14.19 -9.13
C GLU A 104 -8.83 15.72 -9.24
N CYS A 105 -8.17 16.43 -8.31
CA CYS A 105 -8.05 17.89 -8.36
C CYS A 105 -7.44 18.37 -9.69
N PHE A 106 -6.34 17.76 -10.14
CA PHE A 106 -5.73 18.12 -11.42
C PHE A 106 -6.66 17.85 -12.60
N SER A 107 -7.33 16.70 -12.62
CA SER A 107 -8.31 16.38 -13.66
C SER A 107 -9.43 17.42 -13.73
N ASN A 108 -9.93 17.86 -12.58
CA ASN A 108 -10.96 18.89 -12.48
C ASN A 108 -10.44 20.25 -13.00
N ILE A 109 -9.22 20.64 -12.65
CA ILE A 109 -8.59 21.87 -13.15
C ILE A 109 -8.52 21.85 -14.67
N THR A 110 -7.97 20.78 -15.26
CA THR A 110 -7.84 20.65 -16.72
C THR A 110 -9.20 20.62 -17.43
N GLN A 111 -10.25 20.10 -16.79
CA GLN A 111 -11.60 20.16 -17.33
C GLN A 111 -12.15 21.60 -17.32
N MET A 112 -11.99 22.31 -16.21
CA MET A 112 -12.43 23.71 -16.09
C MET A 112 -11.72 24.63 -17.09
N GLU A 113 -10.41 24.47 -17.29
CA GLU A 113 -9.65 25.24 -18.28
C GLU A 113 -10.19 25.05 -19.71
N ARG A 114 -10.53 23.81 -20.07
CA ARG A 114 -11.14 23.49 -21.37
C ARG A 114 -12.50 24.14 -21.53
N ASP A 115 -13.32 24.14 -20.49
CA ASP A 115 -14.66 24.73 -20.53
C ASP A 115 -14.60 26.26 -20.63
N VAL A 116 -13.67 26.90 -19.93
CA VAL A 116 -13.40 28.34 -20.07
C VAL A 116 -13.01 28.68 -21.51
N ALA A 117 -12.04 27.97 -22.09
CA ALA A 117 -11.60 28.19 -23.47
C ALA A 117 -12.74 28.01 -24.49
N ASN A 118 -13.56 26.97 -24.32
CA ASN A 118 -14.71 26.70 -25.18
C ASN A 118 -15.78 27.79 -25.09
N ASN A 119 -16.07 28.26 -23.87
CA ASN A 119 -17.03 29.33 -23.63
C ASN A 119 -16.55 30.66 -24.23
N GLU A 120 -15.27 31.01 -24.09
CA GLU A 120 -14.69 32.18 -24.75
C GLU A 120 -14.77 32.08 -26.28
N ALA A 121 -14.45 30.92 -26.86
CA ALA A 121 -14.54 30.69 -28.30
C ALA A 121 -15.97 30.80 -28.83
N ARG A 122 -16.98 30.36 -28.05
CA ARG A 122 -18.41 30.56 -28.37
C ARG A 122 -18.80 32.03 -28.31
N ARG A 123 -18.40 32.76 -27.26
CA ARG A 123 -18.66 34.20 -27.13
C ARG A 123 -18.09 35.00 -28.31
N ARG A 124 -16.83 34.74 -28.70
CA ARG A 124 -16.19 35.39 -29.87
C ARG A 124 -16.94 35.11 -31.18
N ARG A 125 -17.43 33.88 -31.39
CA ARG A 125 -18.22 33.51 -32.57
C ARG A 125 -19.58 34.22 -32.62
N ASN A 126 -20.25 34.36 -31.49
CA ASN A 126 -21.55 35.04 -31.43
C ASN A 126 -21.42 36.55 -31.68
N ALA A 127 -20.38 37.19 -31.17
CA ALA A 127 -20.13 38.62 -31.42
C ALA A 127 -19.90 38.92 -32.91
N ARG A 128 -19.16 38.07 -33.62
CA ARG A 128 -18.91 38.20 -35.07
C ARG A 128 -20.14 37.98 -35.95
N ARG A 129 -21.22 37.39 -35.43
CA ARG A 129 -22.48 37.17 -36.17
C ARG A 129 -23.46 38.35 -36.03
N GLN A 130 -23.19 39.29 -35.13
CA GLN A 130 -24.06 40.45 -34.85
C GLN A 130 -23.54 41.77 -35.44
N THR A 131 -22.35 41.74 -36.05
CA THR A 131 -21.72 42.82 -36.82
C THR A 131 -21.70 42.45 -38.29
#